data_AF-A0A6P6RJ77-F1
#
_entry.id   AF-A0A6P6RJ77-F1
#
_cell.length_a   1.000
_cell.length_b   1.000
_cell.length_c   1.000
_cell.angle_alpha   90.00
_cell.angle_beta   90.00
_cell.angle_gamma   90.00
#
_symmetry.space_group_name_H-M   'P 1'
#
loop_
_entity.id
_entity.type
_entity.pdbx_description
1 polymer ?
#
loop_
_entity_poly.entity_id
_entity_poly.type
_entity_poly.pdbx_seq_one_letter_code
_entity_poly.pdbx_strand_id
1 'polypeptide(L)'
;MAHYRVSESKREQFRRYLEKAGVLESLTNVLVALYEENEKPNNALDFIKHQLGVGPEAEDAESLRLELNTLQQKYDQLMEENKELRSRLLQYEPAQGEGTE
;
A
#
# COMPACT_ATOMS: atom_id res chain seq x y z
N MET A 1 19.66 -7.33 38.31
CA MET A 1 18.76 -6.32 37.73
C MET A 1 19.57 -5.05 37.46
N ALA A 2 20.14 -4.95 36.26
CA ALA A 2 20.93 -3.78 35.87
C ALA A 2 19.95 -2.64 35.55
N HIS A 3 19.71 -1.77 36.53
CA HIS A 3 19.04 -0.50 36.30
C HIS A 3 19.94 0.33 35.38
N TYR A 4 19.68 0.24 34.08
CA TYR A 4 20.19 1.13 33.06
C TYR A 4 19.68 2.54 33.40
N ARG A 5 20.44 3.26 34.24
CA ARG A 5 20.47 4.72 34.22
C ARG A 5 21.06 5.10 32.85
N VAL A 6 20.25 4.97 31.81
CA VAL A 6 20.38 5.82 30.63
C VAL A 6 20.60 7.22 31.21
N SER A 7 21.69 7.91 30.87
CA SER A 7 21.83 9.30 31.30
C SER A 7 20.57 10.05 30.84
N GLU A 8 20.00 10.90 31.69
CA GLU A 8 18.77 11.64 31.37
C GLU A 8 18.89 12.36 30.02
N SER A 9 20.09 12.83 29.69
CA SER A 9 20.49 13.35 28.38
C SER A 9 20.19 12.40 27.21
N LYS A 10 20.52 11.10 27.32
CA LYS A 10 20.23 10.11 26.28
C LYS A 10 18.73 9.80 26.16
N ARG A 11 17.98 9.80 27.26
CA ARG A 11 16.51 9.64 27.24
C ARG A 11 15.85 10.82 26.54
N GLU A 12 16.27 12.03 26.87
CA GLU A 12 15.76 13.26 26.30
C GLU A 12 16.08 13.35 24.79
N GLN A 13 17.29 12.98 24.38
CA GLN A 13 17.65 12.90 22.95
C GLN A 13 16.75 11.91 22.19
N PHE A 14 16.48 10.74 22.77
CA PHE A 14 15.60 9.75 22.15
C PHE A 14 14.16 10.24 22.07
N ARG A 15 13.65 10.89 23.13
CA ARG A 15 12.32 11.51 23.12
C ARG A 15 12.20 12.56 22.01
N ARG A 16 13.15 13.49 21.91
CA ARG A 16 13.17 14.52 20.85
C ARG A 16 13.26 13.92 19.46
N TYR A 17 13.99 12.82 19.30
CA TYR A 17 14.03 12.08 18.04
C TYR A 17 12.64 11.55 17.67
N LEU A 18 11.94 10.91 18.61
CA LEU A 18 10.58 10.39 18.37
C LEU A 18 9.57 11.51 18.09
N GLU A 19 9.67 12.65 18.80
CA GLU A 19 8.87 13.84 18.54
C GLU A 19 9.13 14.38 17.13
N LYS A 20 10.41 14.59 16.77
CA LYS A 20 10.79 15.12 15.45
C LYS A 20 10.41 14.18 14.31
N ALA A 21 10.45 12.87 14.54
CA ALA A 21 10.04 11.86 13.56
C ALA A 21 8.52 11.65 13.49
N GLY A 22 7.71 12.36 14.30
CA GLY A 22 6.26 12.24 14.31
C GLY A 22 5.72 10.95 14.95
N VAL A 23 6.58 10.14 15.58
CA VAL A 23 6.19 8.85 16.17
C VAL A 23 5.23 9.06 17.35
N LEU A 24 5.49 10.07 18.19
CA LEU A 24 4.62 10.36 19.33
C LEU A 24 3.24 10.86 18.90
N GLU A 25 3.17 11.66 17.86
CA GLU A 25 1.91 12.15 17.29
C GLU A 25 1.09 10.99 16.71
N SER A 26 1.73 10.12 15.92
CA SER A 26 1.08 8.92 15.37
C SER A 26 0.54 8.00 16.48
N LEU A 27 1.35 7.68 17.49
CA LEU A 27 0.90 6.87 18.64
C LEU A 27 -0.25 7.54 19.40
N THR A 28 -0.21 8.87 19.55
CA THR A 28 -1.30 9.63 20.19
C THR A 28 -2.58 9.49 19.39
N ASN A 29 -2.54 9.65 18.07
CA ASN A 29 -3.71 9.52 17.21
C ASN A 29 -4.33 8.12 17.26
N VAL A 30 -3.51 7.06 17.30
CA VAL A 30 -4.01 5.68 17.46
C VAL A 30 -4.72 5.48 18.81
N LEU A 31 -4.16 6.03 19.89
CA LEU A 31 -4.77 5.94 21.22
C LEU A 31 -6.06 6.77 21.32
N VAL A 32 -6.12 7.94 20.64
CA VAL A 32 -7.35 8.74 20.53
C VAL A 32 -8.42 7.96 19.78
N ALA A 33 -8.10 7.34 18.64
CA ALA A 33 -9.04 6.51 17.90
C ALA A 33 -9.59 5.37 18.77
N LEU A 34 -8.72 4.67 19.51
CA LEU A 34 -9.14 3.65 20.47
C LEU A 34 -10.03 4.22 21.59
N TYR A 35 -9.78 5.45 22.04
CA TYR A 35 -10.59 6.13 23.04
C TYR A 35 -11.95 6.57 22.50
N GLU A 36 -12.04 6.96 21.23
CA GLU A 36 -13.26 7.39 20.57
C GLU A 36 -14.15 6.22 20.11
N GLU A 37 -13.60 5.00 20.02
CA GLU A 37 -14.38 3.81 19.69
C GLU A 37 -15.59 3.62 20.61
N ASN A 38 -16.78 3.60 20.02
CA ASN A 38 -18.06 3.46 20.73
C ASN A 38 -18.16 2.09 21.42
N GLU A 39 -17.69 1.04 20.74
CA GLU A 39 -17.58 -0.31 21.28
C GLU A 39 -16.10 -0.65 21.49
N LYS A 40 -15.66 -0.74 22.75
CA LYS A 40 -14.27 -1.03 23.04
C LYS A 40 -13.93 -2.44 22.54
N PRO A 41 -12.88 -2.60 21.72
CA PRO A 41 -12.48 -3.92 21.24
C PRO A 41 -12.06 -4.78 22.43
N ASN A 42 -12.49 -6.05 22.42
CA ASN A 42 -12.11 -7.03 23.45
C ASN A 42 -10.59 -7.20 23.57
N ASN A 43 -9.86 -6.98 22.46
CA ASN A 43 -8.41 -6.94 22.44
C ASN A 43 -7.90 -5.60 21.89
N ALA A 44 -7.65 -4.65 22.80
CA ALA A 44 -7.09 -3.35 22.47
C ALA A 44 -5.70 -3.42 21.80
N LEU A 45 -4.90 -4.45 22.11
CA LEU A 45 -3.56 -4.58 21.56
C LEU A 45 -3.61 -4.90 20.06
N ASP A 46 -4.54 -5.76 19.63
CA ASP A 46 -4.68 -6.12 18.22
C ASP A 46 -5.25 -4.95 17.40
N PHE A 47 -6.15 -4.15 17.98
CA PHE A 47 -6.59 -2.88 17.37
C PHE A 47 -5.42 -1.94 17.09
N ILE A 48 -4.54 -1.74 18.09
CA ILE A 48 -3.37 -0.87 17.95
C ILE A 48 -2.42 -1.38 16.86
N LYS A 49 -2.18 -2.70 16.80
CA LYS A 49 -1.33 -3.32 15.76
C LYS A 49 -1.88 -3.09 14.36
N HIS A 50 -3.18 -3.32 14.16
CA HIS A 50 -3.86 -3.07 12.89
C HIS A 50 -3.74 -1.59 12.50
N GLN A 51 -4.03 -0.67 13.41
CA GLN A 51 -4.01 0.77 13.13
C GLN A 51 -2.60 1.30 12.82
N LEU A 52 -1.56 0.67 13.35
CA LEU A 52 -0.16 0.99 13.04
C LEU A 52 0.34 0.34 11.74
N GLY A 53 -0.51 -0.42 11.02
CA GLY A 53 -0.10 -1.19 9.85
C GLY A 53 0.86 -2.34 10.18
N VAL A 54 0.92 -2.75 11.45
CA VAL A 54 1.71 -3.88 11.93
C VAL A 54 0.78 -5.09 11.99
N GLY A 55 0.28 -5.50 10.84
CA GLY A 55 -0.63 -6.63 10.70
C GLY A 55 -0.47 -7.28 9.32
N PRO A 56 -0.87 -8.55 9.17
CA PRO A 56 -0.81 -9.25 7.88
C PRO A 56 -1.52 -8.47 6.76
N GLU A 57 -2.57 -7.70 7.08
CA GLU A 57 -3.31 -6.90 6.09
C GLU A 57 -2.48 -5.79 5.43
N ALA A 58 -1.46 -5.25 6.10
CA ALA A 58 -0.62 -4.19 5.51
C ALA A 58 0.39 -4.75 4.48
N GLU A 59 0.90 -5.96 4.74
CA GLU A 59 1.75 -6.70 3.81
C GLU A 59 0.94 -7.16 2.60
N ASP A 60 -0.30 -7.61 2.83
CA ASP A 60 -1.25 -7.97 1.79
C ASP A 60 -1.65 -6.75 0.93
N ALA A 61 -1.86 -5.57 1.53
CA ALA A 61 -2.23 -4.36 0.80
C ALA A 61 -1.12 -3.89 -0.17
N GLU A 62 0.14 -3.94 0.25
CA GLU A 62 1.27 -3.60 -0.62
C GLU A 62 1.49 -4.66 -1.71
N SER A 63 1.33 -5.94 -1.39
CA SER A 63 1.38 -7.02 -2.39
C SER A 63 0.28 -6.86 -3.45
N LEU A 64 -0.96 -6.60 -3.03
CA LEU A 64 -2.10 -6.36 -3.92
C LEU A 64 -1.90 -5.12 -4.81
N ARG A 65 -1.30 -4.04 -4.28
CA ARG A 65 -0.94 -2.86 -5.07
C ARG A 65 0.07 -3.18 -6.17
N LEU A 66 1.07 -4.01 -5.86
CA LEU A 66 2.09 -4.43 -6.83
C LEU A 66 1.47 -5.31 -7.92
N GLU A 67 0.58 -6.23 -7.56
CA GLU A 67 -0.15 -7.07 -8.51
C GLU A 67 -1.04 -6.23 -9.44
N LEU A 68 -1.78 -5.26 -8.89
CA LEU A 68 -2.60 -4.33 -9.68
C LEU A 68 -1.75 -3.53 -10.66
N ASN A 69 -0.61 -3.00 -10.23
CA ASN A 69 0.29 -2.25 -11.12
C ASN A 69 0.82 -3.13 -12.26
N THR A 70 1.24 -4.35 -11.93
CA THR A 70 1.73 -5.33 -12.91
C THR A 70 0.64 -5.71 -13.91
N LEU A 71 -0.60 -5.90 -13.44
CA LEU A 71 -1.73 -6.25 -14.29
C LEU A 71 -2.12 -5.09 -15.21
N GLN A 72 -2.11 -3.85 -14.69
CA GLN A 72 -2.34 -2.64 -15.49
C GLN A 72 -1.31 -2.50 -16.61
N GLN A 73 -0.01 -2.68 -16.31
CA GLN A 73 1.04 -2.64 -17.34
C GLN A 73 0.84 -3.69 -18.43
N LYS A 74 0.48 -4.93 -18.05
CA LYS A 74 0.17 -5.99 -19.02
C LYS A 74 -1.07 -5.66 -19.85
N TYR A 75 -2.10 -5.12 -19.23
CA TYR A 75 -3.31 -4.70 -19.93
C TYR A 75 -3.00 -3.62 -20.97
N ASP A 76 -2.23 -2.61 -20.61
CA ASP A 76 -1.85 -1.52 -21.52
C ASP A 76 -0.98 -2.03 -22.67
N GLN A 77 -0.04 -2.95 -22.41
CA GLN A 77 0.76 -3.62 -23.46
C GLN A 77 -0.11 -4.42 -24.42
N LEU A 78 -1.00 -5.29 -23.90
CA LEU A 78 -1.90 -6.08 -24.72
C LEU A 78 -2.83 -5.18 -25.55
N MET A 79 -3.31 -4.08 -24.98
CA MET A 79 -4.16 -3.13 -25.68
C MET A 79 -3.44 -2.47 -26.86
N GLU A 80 -2.18 -2.05 -26.67
CA GLU A 80 -1.41 -1.46 -27.77
C GLU A 80 -1.07 -2.51 -28.84
N GLU A 81 -0.66 -3.72 -28.45
CA GLU A 81 -0.45 -4.83 -29.39
C GLU A 81 -1.72 -5.16 -30.18
N ASN A 82 -2.87 -5.21 -29.52
CA ASN A 82 -4.15 -5.50 -30.17
C ASN A 82 -4.50 -4.41 -31.20
N LYS A 83 -4.26 -3.15 -30.86
CA LYS A 83 -4.45 -2.01 -31.74
C LYS A 83 -3.50 -2.05 -32.94
N GLU A 84 -2.23 -2.38 -32.73
CA GLU A 84 -1.26 -2.56 -33.82
C GLU A 84 -1.66 -3.71 -34.76
N LEU A 85 -2.06 -4.86 -34.20
CA LEU A 85 -2.48 -6.02 -34.97
C LEU A 85 -3.75 -5.73 -35.79
N ARG A 86 -4.73 -5.04 -35.20
CA ARG A 86 -5.94 -4.59 -35.92
C ARG A 86 -5.60 -3.61 -37.04
N SER A 87 -4.70 -2.66 -36.79
CA SER A 87 -4.23 -1.73 -37.81
C SER A 87 -3.54 -2.45 -38.97
N ARG A 88 -2.69 -3.45 -38.68
CA ARG A 88 -2.07 -4.29 -39.70
C ARG A 88 -3.11 -5.10 -40.48
N LEU A 89 -4.07 -5.73 -39.80
CA LEU A 89 -5.16 -6.48 -40.46
C LEU A 89 -5.94 -5.59 -41.43
N LEU A 90 -6.31 -4.38 -41.02
CA LEU A 90 -7.00 -3.40 -41.86
C LEU A 90 -6.20 -3.02 -43.12
N GLN A 91 -4.87 -3.02 -43.06
CA GLN A 91 -4.01 -2.76 -44.23
C GLN A 91 -3.98 -3.93 -45.22
N TYR A 92 -4.25 -5.16 -44.75
CA TYR A 92 -4.29 -6.36 -45.59
C TYR A 92 -5.72 -6.74 -46.04
N GLU A 93 -6.76 -6.12 -45.47
CA GLU A 93 -8.16 -6.33 -45.88
C GLU A 93 -8.65 -5.62 -47.16
N PRO A 94 -7.95 -4.71 -47.88
CA PRO A 94 -8.48 -4.16 -49.13
C PRO A 94 -8.17 -5.03 -50.37
N ALA A 95 -7.91 -6.34 -50.23
CA ALA A 95 -7.58 -7.21 -51.36
C ALA A 95 -8.24 -8.61 -51.36
N GLN A 96 -9.20 -8.90 -50.48
CA GLN A 96 -9.91 -10.19 -50.44
C GLN A 96 -11.39 -10.10 -50.87
N GLY A 97 -11.82 -8.97 -51.46
CA GLY A 97 -13.22 -8.73 -51.86
C GLY A 97 -13.51 -8.76 -53.38
N GLU A 98 -12.51 -8.79 -54.26
CA GLU A 98 -12.73 -8.87 -55.71
C GLU A 98 -12.31 -10.25 -56.22
N GLY A 99 -13.11 -11.25 -55.88
CA GLY A 99 -12.84 -12.64 -56.21
C GLY A 99 -14.07 -13.51 -56.23
N THR A 100 -15.22 -13.01 -56.68
CA THR A 100 -16.36 -13.85 -57.09
C THR A 100 -17.22 -13.13 -58.13
N GLU A 101 -17.36 -13.83 -59.26
CA GLU A 101 -18.28 -13.67 -60.41
C GLU A 101 -17.85 -12.72 -61.55
#